data_AF-A0A6B2DMW6-F1
#
_entry.id   AF-A0A6B2DMW6-F1
#
_cell.length_a   1.000
_cell.length_b   1.000
_cell.length_c   1.000
_cell.angle_alpha   90.00
_cell.angle_beta   90.00
_cell.angle_gamma   90.00
#
_symmetry.space_group_name_H-M   'P 1'
#
loop_
_entity.id
_entity.type
_entity.pdbx_description
1 polymer ?
#
loop_
_entity_poly.entity_id
_entity_poly.type
_entity_poly.pdbx_seq_one_letter_code
_entity_poly.pdbx_strand_id
1 'polypeptide(L)'
;MPGAQPDLPWLGQPHTVAAPKRRSPAAVIGVCLGAVAVLVLGLVAIVALNRSETPLANPNFRDAPSSQDSPAPLPPGGAGAPASASNPATETPSPSATGPQKVLKLADHPILQDPNAGLQNRVCTLPAWQSTQEGAEAFFTAASKCLDAAWGPFLEAYHLPFTPPALHFPTGASFETECGTIQVGIATAAYYCENNLYVPFRGLQTDQYGNNPGVYLALFAHEYGHHVQEVAGLMDAAWQKIYEAGQNSPAGLEMSRRKELQAQCFSGMFLGAHVDQGGTISRDMYNKAWNDQETRGDNTSRSHDHGTNAHYAAWWRAGATSNRIADCNTFAAPSSEVS
;
A
#
# COMPACT_ATOMS: atom_id res chain seq x y z
N MET A 1 22.71 -38.81 -81.92
CA MET A 1 22.90 -37.79 -80.86
C MET A 1 23.24 -38.52 -79.57
N PRO A 2 24.18 -37.96 -78.78
CA PRO A 2 25.18 -38.63 -77.94
C PRO A 2 24.73 -38.64 -76.45
N GLY A 3 25.45 -39.15 -75.46
CA GLY A 3 26.86 -39.49 -75.37
C GLY A 3 27.18 -40.18 -74.04
N ALA A 4 28.34 -40.85 -74.05
CA ALA A 4 28.94 -41.57 -72.93
C ALA A 4 29.34 -40.65 -71.78
N GLN A 5 29.26 -41.17 -70.54
CA GLN A 5 29.92 -40.60 -69.36
C GLN A 5 31.20 -41.39 -69.06
N PRO A 6 32.28 -40.71 -68.61
CA PRO A 6 33.59 -41.33 -68.40
C PRO A 6 33.78 -41.88 -66.97
N ASP A 7 34.68 -42.86 -66.88
CA ASP A 7 35.33 -43.36 -65.67
C ASP A 7 36.13 -42.28 -64.94
N LEU A 8 36.18 -42.32 -63.60
CA LEU A 8 37.41 -42.01 -62.86
C LEU A 8 37.48 -42.79 -61.52
N PRO A 9 38.71 -43.10 -61.05
CA PRO A 9 39.05 -44.20 -60.16
C PRO A 9 39.27 -43.71 -58.71
N TRP A 10 39.81 -44.59 -57.85
CA TRP A 10 40.35 -44.37 -56.49
C TRP A 10 39.54 -45.00 -55.35
N LEU A 11 39.79 -46.29 -55.15
CA LEU A 11 39.70 -46.98 -53.86
C LEU A 11 40.81 -46.45 -52.93
N GLY A 12 40.44 -45.65 -51.93
CA GLY A 12 41.29 -45.30 -50.80
C GLY A 12 41.09 -46.25 -49.62
N GLN A 13 42.18 -46.81 -49.10
CA GLN A 13 42.24 -47.67 -47.90
C GLN A 13 41.68 -46.95 -46.66
N PRO A 14 40.98 -47.64 -45.73
CA PRO A 14 40.50 -47.02 -44.50
C PRO A 14 41.66 -46.76 -43.54
N HIS A 15 41.94 -45.47 -43.27
CA HIS A 15 42.80 -45.05 -42.18
C HIS A 15 42.09 -45.29 -40.83
N THR A 16 42.67 -46.13 -39.97
CA THR A 16 42.24 -46.25 -38.57
C THR A 16 42.64 -44.99 -37.80
N VAL A 17 41.68 -44.11 -37.53
CA VAL A 17 41.88 -42.95 -36.64
C VAL A 17 41.73 -43.43 -35.20
N ALA A 18 42.77 -43.23 -34.38
CA ALA A 18 42.72 -43.53 -32.94
C ALA A 18 41.63 -42.70 -32.24
N ALA A 19 40.78 -43.36 -31.45
CA ALA A 19 39.71 -42.70 -30.72
C ALA A 19 40.27 -41.69 -29.68
N PRO A 20 39.67 -40.50 -29.54
CA PRO A 20 40.13 -39.52 -28.56
C PRO A 20 39.90 -40.01 -27.13
N LYS A 21 40.91 -39.84 -26.25
CA LYS A 21 40.82 -40.14 -24.81
C LYS A 21 39.67 -39.35 -24.18
N ARG A 22 38.60 -40.03 -23.77
CA ARG A 22 37.52 -39.44 -22.96
C ARG A 22 38.08 -38.93 -21.64
N ARG A 23 38.02 -37.62 -21.40
CA ARG A 23 38.30 -37.04 -20.08
C ARG A 23 37.12 -37.33 -19.16
N SER A 24 37.40 -37.80 -17.94
CA SER A 24 36.37 -38.17 -16.98
C SER A 24 35.57 -36.94 -16.52
N PRO A 25 34.23 -36.97 -16.56
CA PRO A 25 33.38 -35.84 -16.12
C PRO A 25 33.54 -35.50 -14.63
N ALA A 26 34.12 -36.41 -13.84
CA ALA A 26 34.38 -36.23 -12.41
C ALA A 26 35.26 -35.00 -12.10
N ALA A 27 36.23 -34.67 -12.96
CA ALA A 27 37.10 -33.50 -12.75
C ALA A 27 36.34 -32.18 -12.95
N VAL A 28 35.43 -32.12 -13.93
CA VAL A 28 34.62 -30.93 -14.20
C VAL A 28 33.56 -30.75 -13.11
N ILE A 29 32.92 -31.83 -12.68
CA ILE A 29 31.94 -31.83 -11.59
C ILE A 29 32.61 -31.40 -10.27
N GLY A 30 33.82 -31.89 -9.98
CA GLY A 30 34.58 -31.50 -8.79
C GLY A 30 34.93 -30.01 -8.75
N VAL A 31 35.33 -29.43 -9.90
CA VAL A 31 35.62 -27.99 -10.00
C VAL A 31 34.35 -27.14 -9.80
N CYS A 32 33.22 -27.54 -10.41
CA CYS A 32 31.95 -26.83 -10.26
C CYS A 32 31.43 -26.88 -8.80
N LEU A 33 31.49 -28.04 -8.15
CA LEU A 33 31.07 -28.17 -6.75
C LEU A 33 31.97 -27.37 -5.81
N GLY A 34 33.28 -27.35 -6.06
CA GLY A 34 34.22 -26.51 -5.32
C GLY A 34 33.93 -25.02 -5.47
N ALA A 35 33.66 -24.54 -6.69
CA ALA A 35 33.32 -23.14 -6.94
C ALA A 35 32.02 -22.72 -6.26
N VAL A 36 30.99 -23.58 -6.29
CA VAL A 36 29.71 -23.32 -5.61
C VAL A 36 29.90 -23.29 -4.09
N ALA A 37 30.69 -24.20 -3.51
CA ALA A 37 30.96 -24.20 -2.08
C ALA A 37 31.69 -22.91 -1.64
N VAL A 38 32.66 -22.43 -2.41
CA VAL A 38 33.36 -21.17 -2.13
C VAL A 38 32.42 -19.96 -2.22
N LEU A 39 31.53 -19.93 -3.22
CA LEU A 39 30.53 -18.86 -3.36
C LEU A 39 29.54 -18.85 -2.19
N VAL A 40 29.04 -20.02 -1.78
CA VAL A 40 28.11 -20.16 -0.64
C VAL A 40 28.80 -19.74 0.66
N LEU A 41 30.03 -20.20 0.89
CA LEU A 41 30.81 -19.82 2.08
C LEU A 41 31.13 -18.32 2.08
N GLY A 42 31.43 -17.72 0.93
CA GLY A 42 31.61 -16.28 0.77
C GLY A 42 30.33 -15.49 1.09
N LEU A 43 29.17 -15.96 0.60
CA LEU A 43 27.87 -15.35 0.89
C LEU A 43 27.51 -15.45 2.38
N VAL A 44 27.74 -16.61 3.01
CA VAL A 44 27.53 -16.80 4.45
C VAL A 44 28.46 -15.89 5.25
N ALA A 45 29.73 -15.75 4.85
CA ALA A 45 30.67 -14.84 5.51
C ALA A 45 30.25 -13.37 5.35
N ILE A 46 29.79 -12.95 4.17
CA ILE A 46 29.27 -11.59 3.95
C ILE A 46 28.04 -11.34 4.82
N VAL A 47 27.09 -12.28 4.88
CA VAL A 47 25.90 -12.16 5.74
C VAL A 47 26.29 -12.13 7.22
N ALA A 48 27.26 -12.95 7.65
CA ALA A 48 27.74 -12.95 9.03
C ALA A 48 28.48 -11.66 9.40
N LEU A 49 29.25 -11.08 8.48
CA LEU A 49 29.99 -9.83 8.68
C LEU A 49 29.11 -8.58 8.55
N ASN A 50 28.00 -8.64 7.80
CA ASN A 50 26.99 -7.58 7.70
C ASN A 50 25.85 -7.72 8.72
N ARG A 51 25.88 -8.71 9.62
CA ARG A 51 25.06 -8.67 10.83
C ARG A 51 25.64 -7.64 11.79
N SER A 52 25.45 -6.37 11.47
CA SER A 52 25.40 -5.32 12.48
C SER A 52 24.29 -5.71 13.44
N GLU A 53 24.62 -5.96 14.71
CA GLU A 53 23.62 -6.14 15.74
C GLU A 53 22.76 -4.88 15.80
N THR A 54 21.54 -4.95 15.27
CA THR A 54 20.49 -4.01 15.62
C THR A 54 19.95 -4.43 16.99
N PRO A 55 20.18 -3.65 18.06
CA PRO A 55 19.54 -3.95 19.32
C PRO A 55 18.03 -3.73 19.14
N LEU A 56 17.24 -4.78 19.34
CA LEU A 56 15.81 -4.66 19.59
C LEU A 56 15.65 -3.82 20.88
N ALA A 57 15.43 -2.53 20.72
CA ALA A 57 15.14 -1.62 21.83
C ALA A 57 13.65 -1.60 22.10
N ASN A 58 13.22 -2.22 23.21
CA ASN A 58 12.01 -1.85 23.94
C ASN A 58 12.09 -2.42 25.38
N PRO A 59 11.35 -1.93 26.39
CA PRO A 59 10.87 -0.57 26.71
C PRO A 59 11.43 -0.10 28.07
N ASN A 60 11.76 1.17 28.25
CA ASN A 60 11.75 1.82 29.57
C ASN A 60 11.78 3.34 29.42
N PHE A 61 10.59 3.94 29.35
CA PHE A 61 10.42 5.36 29.62
C PHE A 61 9.75 5.53 30.98
N ARG A 62 10.59 5.79 31.99
CA ARG A 62 10.21 6.56 33.17
C ARG A 62 11.09 7.81 33.21
N ASP A 63 10.49 8.83 33.79
CA ASP A 63 11.04 10.13 34.19
C ASP A 63 10.97 11.25 33.14
N ALA A 64 9.80 11.90 33.17
CA ALA A 64 9.65 13.28 32.72
C ALA A 64 10.37 14.24 33.68
N PRO A 65 11.05 15.29 33.19
CA PRO A 65 11.34 16.46 33.98
C PRO A 65 10.20 17.48 33.86
N SER A 66 9.64 17.81 35.02
CA SER A 66 8.84 18.99 35.31
C SER A 66 9.66 20.27 35.11
N SER A 67 9.07 21.25 34.42
CA SER A 67 9.48 22.66 34.44
C SER A 67 8.21 23.47 34.69
N GLN A 68 7.82 23.67 35.94
CA GLN A 68 8.11 24.83 36.78
C GLN A 68 7.53 26.16 36.26
N ASP A 69 6.39 26.49 36.87
CA ASP A 69 5.78 27.80 37.03
C ASP A 69 6.77 28.88 37.50
N SER A 70 6.55 30.12 37.05
CA SER A 70 6.77 31.30 37.88
C SER A 70 5.79 32.42 37.52
N PRO A 71 5.21 33.13 38.51
CA PRO A 71 4.13 34.08 38.31
C PRO A 71 4.62 35.53 38.16
N ALA A 72 3.80 36.38 37.55
CA ALA A 72 3.99 37.84 37.50
C ALA A 72 2.66 38.58 37.83
N PRO A 73 2.72 39.83 38.35
CA PRO A 73 1.76 40.34 39.32
C PRO A 73 0.63 41.23 38.76
N LEU A 74 -0.45 41.33 39.53
CA LEU A 74 -1.63 42.20 39.35
C LEU A 74 -1.34 43.69 39.61
N PRO A 75 -2.15 44.60 39.03
CA PRO A 75 -2.48 45.90 39.62
C PRO A 75 -3.96 45.99 40.07
N PRO A 76 -4.32 47.00 40.89
CA PRO A 76 -5.56 46.98 41.67
C PRO A 76 -6.71 47.83 41.09
N GLY A 77 -7.94 47.39 41.42
CA GLY A 77 -8.99 48.25 41.99
C GLY A 77 -9.84 49.13 41.06
N GLY A 78 -11.10 48.73 40.86
CA GLY A 78 -12.20 49.59 40.37
C GLY A 78 -13.56 49.02 40.80
N ALA A 79 -14.40 49.85 41.43
CA ALA A 79 -15.50 49.48 42.32
C ALA A 79 -16.91 49.42 41.68
N GLY A 80 -17.78 48.57 42.26
CA GLY A 80 -19.26 48.68 42.37
C GLY A 80 -20.08 48.43 41.08
N ALA A 81 -21.24 47.76 41.02
CA ALA A 81 -22.24 47.19 41.95
C ALA A 81 -23.24 46.35 41.10
N PRO A 82 -24.43 45.97 41.61
CA PRO A 82 -24.75 44.81 42.43
C PRO A 82 -25.21 43.56 41.63
N ALA A 83 -25.17 42.41 42.31
CA ALA A 83 -25.50 41.08 41.81
C ALA A 83 -27.02 40.89 41.57
N SER A 84 -27.37 40.47 40.35
CA SER A 84 -28.59 39.71 40.08
C SER A 84 -28.24 38.23 40.18
N ALA A 85 -28.87 37.55 41.15
CA ALA A 85 -28.75 36.12 41.34
C ALA A 85 -29.43 35.38 40.18
N SER A 86 -28.62 34.93 39.21
CA SER A 86 -29.01 33.91 38.24
C SER A 86 -28.56 32.57 38.79
N ASN A 87 -29.53 31.69 39.08
CA ASN A 87 -29.29 30.31 39.47
C ASN A 87 -28.24 29.67 38.55
N PRO A 88 -27.24 28.93 39.07
CA PRO A 88 -26.44 28.07 38.22
C PRO A 88 -27.38 26.96 37.73
N ALA A 89 -27.78 27.06 36.46
CA ALA A 89 -28.29 25.90 35.76
C ALA A 89 -27.16 24.88 35.79
N THR A 90 -27.38 23.81 36.54
CA THR A 90 -26.56 22.61 36.50
C THR A 90 -26.50 22.17 35.03
N GLU A 91 -25.42 22.51 34.34
CA GLU A 91 -25.08 21.90 33.07
C GLU A 91 -24.91 20.41 33.37
N THR A 92 -25.97 19.67 33.09
CA THR A 92 -25.91 18.22 33.07
C THR A 92 -24.87 17.88 32.01
N PRO A 93 -23.81 17.13 32.33
CA PRO A 93 -22.88 16.70 31.29
C PRO A 93 -23.71 15.95 30.25
N SER A 94 -23.71 16.48 29.01
CA SER A 94 -24.25 15.74 27.87
C SER A 94 -23.66 14.34 27.92
N PRO A 95 -24.49 13.28 27.80
CA PRO A 95 -23.96 11.93 27.80
C PRO A 95 -22.88 11.85 26.72
N SER A 96 -21.66 11.48 27.12
CA SER A 96 -20.56 11.19 26.20
C SER A 96 -21.11 10.31 25.09
N ALA A 97 -20.93 10.72 23.83
CA ALA A 97 -21.42 9.99 22.68
C ALA A 97 -20.98 8.52 22.78
N THR A 98 -21.90 7.63 23.12
CA THR A 98 -21.65 6.20 23.38
C THR A 98 -21.52 5.39 22.09
N GLY A 99 -21.42 6.05 20.95
CA GLY A 99 -21.31 5.43 19.63
C GLY A 99 -19.85 5.35 19.15
N PRO A 100 -19.59 4.63 18.06
CA PRO A 100 -18.29 4.63 17.40
C PRO A 100 -17.84 6.07 17.06
N GLN A 101 -16.57 6.38 17.27
CA GLN A 101 -16.00 7.71 17.00
C GLN A 101 -14.68 7.58 16.25
N LYS A 102 -14.40 8.52 15.35
CA LYS A 102 -13.08 8.65 14.72
C LYS A 102 -12.01 8.92 15.78
N VAL A 103 -10.80 8.41 15.58
CA VAL A 103 -9.64 8.69 16.44
C VAL A 103 -8.63 9.51 15.64
N LEU A 104 -8.54 10.81 15.96
CA LEU A 104 -7.69 11.76 15.24
C LEU A 104 -6.22 11.67 15.68
N LYS A 105 -5.59 10.54 15.36
CA LYS A 105 -4.19 10.23 15.67
C LYS A 105 -3.48 9.69 14.43
N LEU A 106 -2.14 9.77 14.44
CA LEU A 106 -1.29 9.28 13.36
C LEU A 106 -0.48 8.08 13.84
N ALA A 107 0.82 8.25 14.12
CA ALA A 107 1.73 7.17 14.48
C ALA A 107 1.31 6.36 15.71
N ASP A 108 0.56 6.96 16.64
CA ASP A 108 0.05 6.36 17.88
C ASP A 108 -1.43 5.96 17.81
N HIS A 109 -2.01 5.89 16.61
CA HIS A 109 -3.40 5.48 16.42
C HIS A 109 -3.61 4.03 16.89
N PRO A 110 -4.68 3.70 17.67
CA PRO A 110 -4.87 2.38 18.27
C PRO A 110 -4.79 1.20 17.30
N ILE A 111 -5.42 1.31 16.12
CA ILE A 111 -5.36 0.24 15.11
C ILE A 111 -3.92 -0.04 14.67
N LEU A 112 -3.04 0.96 14.64
CA LEU A 112 -1.64 0.83 14.21
C LEU A 112 -0.72 0.33 15.34
N GLN A 113 -1.23 0.15 16.56
CA GLN A 113 -0.46 -0.34 17.71
C GLN A 113 -0.66 -1.84 17.97
N ASP A 114 -1.62 -2.50 17.31
CA ASP A 114 -1.87 -3.92 17.49
C ASP A 114 -1.05 -4.75 16.50
N PRO A 115 0.03 -5.43 16.93
CA PRO A 115 0.90 -6.18 16.03
C PRO A 115 0.26 -7.46 15.50
N ASN A 116 -0.89 -7.89 16.04
CA ASN A 116 -1.56 -9.11 15.62
C ASN A 116 -2.83 -8.83 14.80
N ALA A 117 -3.19 -7.56 14.64
CA ALA A 117 -4.37 -7.17 13.92
C ALA A 117 -4.15 -7.15 12.40
N GLY A 118 -5.11 -7.73 11.68
CA GLY A 118 -5.08 -7.88 10.24
C GLY A 118 -6.47 -8.19 9.69
N LEU A 119 -6.59 -8.21 8.37
CA LEU A 119 -7.84 -8.60 7.73
C LEU A 119 -8.04 -10.10 7.86
N GLN A 120 -9.29 -10.53 8.07
CA GLN A 120 -9.59 -11.95 8.05
C GLN A 120 -9.47 -12.50 6.63
N ASN A 121 -8.84 -13.66 6.48
CA ASN A 121 -8.81 -14.35 5.20
C ASN A 121 -10.23 -14.79 4.82
N ARG A 122 -10.74 -14.28 3.69
CA ARG A 122 -12.12 -14.48 3.25
C ARG A 122 -12.19 -14.72 1.75
N VAL A 123 -13.21 -15.47 1.33
CA VAL A 123 -13.53 -15.65 -0.09
C VAL A 123 -14.08 -14.34 -0.64
N CYS A 124 -13.49 -13.83 -1.72
CA CYS A 124 -14.06 -12.77 -2.53
C CYS A 124 -14.31 -13.26 -3.95
N THR A 125 -15.55 -13.09 -4.42
CA THR A 125 -15.99 -13.50 -5.75
C THR A 125 -16.34 -12.26 -6.57
N LEU A 126 -15.59 -12.04 -7.64
CA LEU A 126 -15.71 -10.94 -8.58
C LEU A 126 -16.18 -11.48 -9.94
N PRO A 127 -17.00 -10.73 -10.69
CA PRO A 127 -17.29 -11.12 -12.07
C PRO A 127 -16.00 -11.10 -12.91
N ALA A 128 -16.00 -11.83 -14.02
CA ALA A 128 -14.89 -11.79 -14.96
C ALA A 128 -14.71 -10.37 -15.50
N TRP A 129 -13.46 -9.90 -15.57
CA TRP A 129 -13.16 -8.58 -16.10
C TRP A 129 -13.51 -8.47 -17.59
N GLN A 130 -14.14 -7.35 -17.93
CA GLN A 130 -14.38 -6.94 -19.30
C GLN A 130 -13.93 -5.48 -19.41
N SER A 131 -13.12 -5.16 -20.41
CA SER A 131 -12.66 -3.80 -20.66
C SER A 131 -13.75 -2.97 -21.35
N THR A 132 -14.90 -2.87 -20.69
CA THR A 132 -16.03 -1.99 -21.02
C THR A 132 -16.46 -1.26 -19.75
N GLN A 133 -17.20 -0.16 -19.91
CA GLN A 133 -17.78 0.59 -18.79
C GLN A 133 -18.59 -0.35 -17.89
N GLU A 134 -19.52 -1.10 -18.46
CA GLU A 134 -20.43 -1.99 -17.72
C GLU A 134 -19.68 -3.13 -17.03
N GLY A 135 -18.61 -3.64 -17.66
CA GLY A 135 -17.75 -4.67 -17.09
C GLY A 135 -16.99 -4.18 -15.87
N ALA A 136 -16.43 -2.98 -15.95
CA ALA A 136 -15.76 -2.32 -14.84
C ALA A 136 -16.73 -2.02 -13.69
N GLU A 137 -17.93 -1.50 -14.00
CA GLU A 137 -18.97 -1.24 -13.01
C GLU A 137 -19.35 -2.49 -12.20
N ALA A 138 -19.61 -3.60 -12.91
CA ALA A 138 -19.94 -4.87 -12.27
C ALA A 138 -18.77 -5.39 -11.40
N PHE A 139 -17.53 -5.28 -11.91
CA PHE A 139 -16.33 -5.71 -11.19
C PHE A 139 -16.13 -4.91 -9.89
N PHE A 140 -16.14 -3.58 -9.96
CA PHE A 140 -15.90 -2.73 -8.79
C PHE A 140 -17.07 -2.74 -7.80
N THR A 141 -18.30 -2.91 -8.27
CA THR A 141 -19.46 -3.12 -7.37
C THR A 141 -19.31 -4.39 -6.54
N ALA A 142 -18.81 -5.48 -7.15
CA ALA A 142 -18.53 -6.71 -6.41
C ALA A 142 -17.31 -6.56 -5.49
N ALA A 143 -16.25 -5.89 -5.96
CA ALA A 143 -15.05 -5.63 -5.18
C ALA A 143 -15.34 -4.77 -3.94
N SER A 144 -16.19 -3.75 -4.06
CA SER A 144 -16.61 -2.90 -2.94
C SER A 144 -17.25 -3.73 -1.83
N LYS A 145 -18.13 -4.67 -2.17
CA LYS A 145 -18.76 -5.56 -1.18
C LYS A 145 -17.73 -6.45 -0.46
N CYS A 146 -16.69 -6.91 -1.17
CA CYS A 146 -15.61 -7.66 -0.53
C CYS A 146 -14.78 -6.78 0.41
N LEU A 147 -14.49 -5.54 0.01
CA LEU A 147 -13.78 -4.57 0.82
C LEU A 147 -14.58 -4.19 2.07
N ASP A 148 -15.89 -3.95 1.95
CA ASP A 148 -16.79 -3.71 3.07
C ASP A 148 -16.79 -4.89 4.04
N ALA A 149 -16.87 -6.12 3.53
CA ALA A 149 -16.87 -7.33 4.34
C ALA A 149 -15.52 -7.64 5.01
N ALA A 150 -14.42 -7.04 4.52
CA ALA A 150 -13.10 -7.15 5.09
C ALA A 150 -12.86 -6.08 6.16
N TRP A 151 -13.14 -4.81 5.84
CA TRP A 151 -12.82 -3.66 6.68
C TRP A 151 -13.90 -3.32 7.72
N GLY A 152 -15.17 -3.54 7.41
CA GLY A 152 -16.27 -3.23 8.34
C GLY A 152 -16.11 -3.93 9.70
N PRO A 153 -16.03 -5.27 9.75
CA PRO A 153 -15.82 -6.00 11.00
C PRO A 153 -14.50 -5.64 11.71
N PHE A 154 -13.46 -5.30 10.94
CA PHE A 154 -12.19 -4.86 11.49
C PHE A 154 -12.35 -3.54 12.24
N LEU A 155 -12.93 -2.52 11.60
CA LEU A 155 -13.12 -1.18 12.18
C LEU A 155 -14.09 -1.21 13.37
N GLU A 156 -15.17 -1.99 13.28
CA GLU A 156 -16.11 -2.22 14.38
C GLU A 156 -15.44 -2.81 15.62
N ALA A 157 -14.48 -3.73 15.45
CA ALA A 157 -13.73 -4.33 16.56
C ALA A 157 -12.86 -3.31 17.32
N TYR A 158 -12.50 -2.20 16.68
CA TYR A 158 -11.79 -1.07 17.30
C TYR A 158 -12.73 0.08 17.72
N HIS A 159 -14.04 -0.14 17.70
CA HIS A 159 -15.06 0.88 18.01
C HIS A 159 -14.97 2.14 17.12
N LEU A 160 -14.51 1.98 15.88
CA LEU A 160 -14.47 3.04 14.87
C LEU A 160 -15.77 3.04 14.05
N PRO A 161 -16.19 4.20 13.52
CA PRO A 161 -17.36 4.25 12.66
C PRO A 161 -17.08 3.50 11.36
N PHE A 162 -18.13 2.93 10.78
CA PHE A 162 -18.06 2.32 9.46
C PHE A 162 -19.40 2.54 8.73
N THR A 163 -19.30 3.16 7.57
CA THR A 163 -20.38 3.26 6.59
C THR A 163 -19.76 2.98 5.24
N PRO A 164 -20.27 2.03 4.44
CA PRO A 164 -19.73 1.78 3.11
C PRO A 164 -19.67 3.07 2.27
N PRO A 165 -18.59 3.28 1.49
CA PRO A 165 -18.50 4.43 0.61
C PRO A 165 -19.51 4.29 -0.55
N ALA A 166 -20.09 5.40 -0.98
CA ALA A 166 -20.91 5.44 -2.18
C ALA A 166 -20.02 5.28 -3.41
N LEU A 167 -20.39 4.36 -4.30
CA LEU A 167 -19.62 4.05 -5.50
C LEU A 167 -20.22 4.74 -6.74
N HIS A 168 -19.38 5.47 -7.46
CA HIS A 168 -19.75 6.28 -8.62
C HIS A 168 -18.89 5.94 -9.83
N PHE A 169 -19.46 6.04 -11.03
CA PHE A 169 -18.77 5.71 -12.29
C PHE A 169 -18.90 6.85 -13.32
N PRO A 170 -18.21 7.98 -13.12
CA PRO A 170 -18.29 9.10 -14.04
C PRO A 170 -17.78 8.74 -15.45
N THR A 171 -18.45 9.26 -16.48
CA THR A 171 -18.08 9.00 -17.89
C THR A 171 -17.41 10.18 -18.59
N GLY A 172 -17.46 11.36 -17.97
CA GLY A 172 -16.87 12.60 -18.49
C GLY A 172 -15.34 12.61 -18.46
N ALA A 173 -14.74 13.61 -19.14
CA ALA A 173 -13.31 13.90 -19.01
C ALA A 173 -12.98 14.56 -17.65
N SER A 174 -13.99 15.06 -16.95
CA SER A 174 -13.93 15.55 -15.58
C SER A 174 -15.25 15.26 -14.86
N PHE A 175 -15.25 15.35 -13.53
CA PHE A 175 -16.44 15.22 -12.69
C PHE A 175 -16.33 16.08 -11.43
N GLU A 176 -17.46 16.48 -10.87
CA GLU A 176 -17.52 17.30 -9.65
C GLU A 176 -17.62 16.42 -8.40
N THR A 177 -16.92 16.83 -7.34
CA THR A 177 -16.94 16.19 -6.02
C THR A 177 -16.99 17.26 -4.93
N GLU A 178 -17.19 16.84 -3.68
CA GLU A 178 -17.10 17.73 -2.52
C GLU A 178 -15.67 18.28 -2.33
N CYS A 179 -14.66 17.56 -2.83
CA CYS A 179 -13.26 17.96 -2.83
C CYS A 179 -12.88 18.81 -4.05
N GLY A 180 -13.84 19.16 -4.92
CA GLY A 180 -13.65 19.97 -6.13
C GLY A 180 -13.76 19.19 -7.44
N THR A 181 -13.42 19.86 -8.54
CA THR A 181 -13.47 19.30 -9.90
C THR A 181 -12.27 18.40 -10.17
N ILE A 182 -12.53 17.14 -10.51
CA ILE A 182 -11.51 16.14 -10.77
C ILE A 182 -11.37 15.93 -12.28
N GLN A 183 -10.16 16.04 -12.80
CA GLN A 183 -9.83 15.73 -14.19
C GLN A 183 -9.48 14.24 -14.32
N VAL A 184 -10.13 13.54 -15.24
CA VAL A 184 -9.86 12.11 -15.48
C VAL A 184 -8.59 11.98 -16.32
N GLY A 185 -7.62 11.22 -15.82
CA GLY A 185 -6.35 11.03 -16.52
C GLY A 185 -5.45 9.98 -15.89
N ILE A 186 -4.21 9.88 -16.40
CA ILE A 186 -3.22 8.89 -15.94
C ILE A 186 -2.91 9.05 -14.45
N ALA A 187 -2.85 10.30 -13.97
CA ALA A 187 -2.59 10.64 -12.57
C ALA A 187 -3.83 10.50 -11.67
N THR A 188 -5.02 10.29 -12.24
CA THR A 188 -6.28 10.17 -11.48
C THR A 188 -7.18 9.13 -12.14
N ALA A 189 -6.79 7.87 -11.98
CA ALA A 189 -7.46 6.71 -12.58
C ALA A 189 -8.72 6.31 -11.79
N ALA A 190 -8.70 6.51 -10.48
CA ALA A 190 -9.81 6.45 -9.56
C ALA A 190 -9.59 7.55 -8.51
N TYR A 191 -10.60 7.82 -7.69
CA TYR A 191 -10.51 8.89 -6.70
C TYR A 191 -11.43 8.63 -5.52
N TYR A 192 -10.90 8.78 -4.31
CA TYR A 192 -11.67 8.86 -3.08
C TYR A 192 -11.81 10.31 -2.61
N CYS A 193 -13.03 10.69 -2.21
CA CYS A 193 -13.29 11.96 -1.56
C CYS A 193 -14.46 11.83 -0.59
N GLU A 194 -14.20 12.09 0.69
CA GLU A 194 -15.19 11.88 1.75
C GLU A 194 -15.80 10.48 1.60
N ASN A 195 -17.05 10.23 1.94
CA ASN A 195 -17.64 8.90 1.82
C ASN A 195 -17.97 8.44 0.37
N ASN A 196 -17.19 8.84 -0.64
CA ASN A 196 -17.44 8.56 -2.06
C ASN A 196 -16.20 8.01 -2.78
N LEU A 197 -16.38 6.91 -3.52
CA LEU A 197 -15.41 6.33 -4.44
C LEU A 197 -15.85 6.58 -5.89
N TYR A 198 -14.97 7.15 -6.70
CA TYR A 198 -15.21 7.44 -8.11
C TYR A 198 -14.28 6.61 -8.98
N VAL A 199 -14.84 5.84 -9.90
CA VAL A 199 -14.07 4.96 -10.79
C VAL A 199 -14.44 5.23 -12.25
N PRO A 200 -13.92 6.31 -12.86
CA PRO A 200 -14.19 6.59 -14.26
C PRO A 200 -13.47 5.57 -15.15
N PHE A 201 -14.20 4.83 -15.98
CA PHE A 201 -13.61 3.81 -16.86
C PHE A 201 -12.49 4.37 -17.76
N ARG A 202 -12.66 5.60 -18.25
CA ARG A 202 -11.66 6.31 -19.06
C ARG A 202 -10.31 6.49 -18.33
N GLY A 203 -10.32 6.59 -17.00
CA GLY A 203 -9.11 6.74 -16.18
C GLY A 203 -8.32 5.44 -15.99
N LEU A 204 -8.96 4.28 -16.20
CA LEU A 204 -8.37 2.97 -15.93
C LEU A 204 -7.28 2.56 -16.90
N GLN A 205 -7.10 3.29 -18.02
CA GLN A 205 -6.04 3.01 -19.01
C GLN A 205 -6.09 1.57 -19.52
N THR A 206 -7.29 1.09 -19.87
CA THR A 206 -7.51 -0.31 -20.29
C THR A 206 -6.74 -0.72 -21.54
N ASP A 207 -6.35 0.24 -22.38
CA ASP A 207 -5.50 0.00 -23.54
C ASP A 207 -4.04 -0.33 -23.15
N GLN A 208 -3.57 0.23 -22.03
CA GLN A 208 -2.24 -0.03 -21.48
C GLN A 208 -2.23 -1.32 -20.66
N TYR A 209 -3.17 -1.46 -19.73
CA TYR A 209 -3.18 -2.57 -18.78
C TYR A 209 -3.91 -3.80 -19.29
N GLY A 210 -4.71 -3.70 -20.36
CA GLY A 210 -5.39 -4.84 -20.96
C GLY A 210 -6.27 -5.62 -19.98
N ASN A 211 -6.31 -6.95 -20.15
CA ASN A 211 -7.06 -7.85 -19.28
C ASN A 211 -6.22 -8.30 -18.06
N ASN A 212 -5.83 -7.35 -17.21
CA ASN A 212 -5.10 -7.62 -15.96
C ASN A 212 -5.90 -7.13 -14.73
N PRO A 213 -6.98 -7.83 -14.32
CA PRO A 213 -7.87 -7.37 -13.26
C PRO A 213 -7.22 -7.16 -11.89
N GLY A 214 -6.09 -7.82 -11.62
CA GLY A 214 -5.31 -7.59 -10.41
C GLY A 214 -4.82 -6.14 -10.29
N VAL A 215 -4.43 -5.51 -11.41
CA VAL A 215 -3.98 -4.12 -11.46
C VAL A 215 -5.10 -3.17 -11.06
N TYR A 216 -6.28 -3.35 -11.67
CA TYR A 216 -7.46 -2.54 -11.38
C TYR A 216 -7.96 -2.74 -9.95
N LEU A 217 -7.93 -3.98 -9.45
CA LEU A 217 -8.32 -4.30 -8.08
C LEU A 217 -7.39 -3.66 -7.05
N ALA A 218 -6.08 -3.67 -7.29
CA ALA A 218 -5.10 -3.02 -6.40
C ALA A 218 -5.27 -1.50 -6.37
N LEU A 219 -5.54 -0.87 -7.52
CA LEU A 219 -5.91 0.56 -7.58
C LEU A 219 -7.18 0.82 -6.77
N PHE A 220 -8.24 0.03 -6.98
CA PHE A 220 -9.49 0.25 -6.27
C PHE A 220 -9.38 0.01 -4.75
N ALA A 221 -8.61 -0.99 -4.34
CA ALA A 221 -8.33 -1.25 -2.94
C ALA A 221 -7.45 -0.15 -2.30
N HIS A 222 -6.64 0.56 -3.08
CA HIS A 222 -5.89 1.74 -2.62
C HIS A 222 -6.86 2.89 -2.31
N GLU A 223 -7.77 3.22 -3.23
CA GLU A 223 -8.80 4.24 -2.97
C GLU A 223 -9.69 3.87 -1.78
N TYR A 224 -10.04 2.59 -1.64
CA TYR A 224 -10.74 2.11 -0.45
C TYR A 224 -9.86 2.22 0.81
N GLY A 225 -8.54 2.13 0.70
CA GLY A 225 -7.61 2.42 1.78
C GLY A 225 -7.77 3.86 2.32
N HIS A 226 -8.01 4.84 1.45
CA HIS A 226 -8.38 6.19 1.88
C HIS A 226 -9.71 6.23 2.63
N HIS A 227 -10.68 5.40 2.24
CA HIS A 227 -11.91 5.23 3.02
C HIS A 227 -11.65 4.74 4.44
N VAL A 228 -10.79 3.74 4.60
CA VAL A 228 -10.38 3.23 5.91
C VAL A 228 -9.70 4.34 6.73
N GLN A 229 -8.83 5.13 6.11
CA GLN A 229 -8.20 6.28 6.78
C GLN A 229 -9.22 7.33 7.23
N GLU A 230 -10.22 7.61 6.39
CA GLU A 230 -11.28 8.59 6.64
C GLU A 230 -12.13 8.21 7.86
N VAL A 231 -12.66 6.99 7.86
CA VAL A 231 -13.53 6.54 8.96
C VAL A 231 -12.75 6.21 10.23
N ALA A 232 -11.46 5.89 10.13
CA ALA A 232 -10.60 5.77 11.30
C ALA A 232 -10.23 7.12 11.92
N GLY A 233 -10.20 8.21 11.14
CA GLY A 233 -9.73 9.54 11.57
C GLY A 233 -8.25 9.82 11.26
N LEU A 234 -7.57 8.89 10.58
CA LEU A 234 -6.19 9.06 10.09
C LEU A 234 -6.11 10.12 8.99
N MET A 235 -7.09 10.13 8.08
CA MET A 235 -7.16 11.08 6.95
C MET A 235 -7.26 12.53 7.47
N ASP A 236 -8.19 12.77 8.39
CA ASP A 236 -8.40 14.06 9.06
C ASP A 236 -7.11 14.55 9.76
N ALA A 237 -6.48 13.67 10.55
CA ALA A 237 -5.26 14.00 11.28
C ALA A 237 -4.08 14.29 10.33
N ALA A 238 -3.97 13.58 9.20
CA ALA A 238 -2.94 13.79 8.20
C ALA A 238 -3.15 15.12 7.48
N TRP A 239 -4.37 15.41 7.03
CA TRP A 239 -4.70 16.68 6.38
C TRP A 239 -4.47 17.87 7.28
N GLN A 240 -4.81 17.78 8.58
CA GLN A 240 -4.48 18.82 9.54
C GLN A 240 -2.97 19.16 9.51
N LYS A 241 -2.10 18.14 9.53
CA LYS A 241 -0.64 18.33 9.47
C LYS A 241 -0.17 18.91 8.13
N ILE A 242 -0.77 18.46 7.02
CA ILE A 242 -0.48 18.98 5.69
C ILE A 242 -0.84 20.48 5.61
N TYR A 243 -2.00 20.87 6.12
CA TYR A 243 -2.43 22.28 6.10
C TYR A 243 -1.59 23.16 7.03
N GLU A 244 -1.26 22.68 8.23
CA GLU A 244 -0.38 23.38 9.18
C GLU A 244 1.01 23.67 8.59
N ALA A 245 1.58 22.70 7.85
CA ALA A 245 2.87 22.86 7.19
C ALA A 245 2.80 23.64 5.86
N GLY A 246 1.63 23.65 5.22
CA GLY A 246 1.43 24.06 3.84
C GLY A 246 1.62 22.90 2.86
N GLN A 247 0.63 22.68 1.99
CA GLN A 247 0.52 21.51 1.11
C GLN A 247 1.76 21.23 0.26
N ASN A 248 2.37 22.29 -0.28
CA ASN A 248 3.54 22.19 -1.16
C ASN A 248 4.88 22.34 -0.41
N SER A 249 4.85 22.46 0.91
CA SER A 249 6.08 22.48 1.71
C SER A 249 6.71 21.08 1.74
N PRO A 250 8.04 20.96 1.99
CA PRO A 250 8.67 19.65 2.15
C PRO A 250 7.99 18.76 3.20
N ALA A 251 7.55 19.35 4.32
CA ALA A 251 6.85 18.64 5.40
C ALA A 251 5.41 18.25 5.01
N GLY A 252 4.69 19.12 4.29
CA GLY A 252 3.35 18.81 3.77
C GLY A 252 3.38 17.67 2.74
N LEU A 253 4.34 17.72 1.81
CA LEU A 253 4.55 16.66 0.84
C LEU A 253 4.97 15.34 1.50
N GLU A 254 5.84 15.37 2.51
CA GLU A 254 6.18 14.15 3.27
C GLU A 254 4.97 13.54 3.96
N MET A 255 4.13 14.36 4.60
CA MET A 255 2.90 13.86 5.22
C MET A 255 1.92 13.30 4.18
N SER A 256 1.84 13.92 2.99
CA SER A 256 1.07 13.37 1.87
C SER A 256 1.60 11.99 1.47
N ARG A 257 2.92 11.84 1.28
CA ARG A 257 3.52 10.53 0.96
C ARG A 257 3.20 9.47 2.01
N ARG A 258 3.27 9.81 3.30
CA ARG A 258 2.90 8.88 4.39
C ARG A 258 1.45 8.40 4.28
N LYS A 259 0.52 9.33 4.05
CA LYS A 259 -0.90 9.04 3.85
C LYS A 259 -1.12 8.12 2.64
N GLU A 260 -0.53 8.46 1.49
CA GLU A 260 -0.65 7.67 0.25
C GLU A 260 -0.04 6.27 0.37
N LEU A 261 1.16 6.16 0.96
CA LEU A 261 1.85 4.88 1.16
C LEU A 261 1.11 3.97 2.15
N GLN A 262 0.35 4.53 3.10
CA GLN A 262 -0.47 3.72 4.00
C GLN A 262 -1.69 3.15 3.26
N ALA A 263 -2.39 3.96 2.47
CA ALA A 263 -3.48 3.47 1.61
C ALA A 263 -2.97 2.37 0.66
N GLN A 264 -1.75 2.54 0.17
CA GLN A 264 -1.06 1.54 -0.63
C GLN A 264 -0.75 0.25 0.14
N CYS A 265 -0.32 0.34 1.39
CA CYS A 265 -0.16 -0.84 2.26
C CYS A 265 -1.50 -1.56 2.53
N PHE A 266 -2.59 -0.80 2.75
CA PHE A 266 -3.93 -1.34 2.92
C PHE A 266 -4.45 -2.07 1.69
N SER A 267 -4.16 -1.56 0.48
CA SER A 267 -4.40 -2.27 -0.78
C SER A 267 -3.70 -3.63 -0.81
N GLY A 268 -2.42 -3.65 -0.40
CA GLY A 268 -1.65 -4.87 -0.26
C GLY A 268 -2.31 -5.85 0.69
N MET A 269 -2.66 -5.42 1.90
CA MET A 269 -3.34 -6.24 2.91
C MET A 269 -4.61 -6.89 2.35
N PHE A 270 -5.44 -6.12 1.64
CA PHE A 270 -6.65 -6.66 1.03
C PHE A 270 -6.35 -7.78 0.04
N LEU A 271 -5.43 -7.57 -0.92
CA LEU A 271 -5.08 -8.63 -1.88
C LEU A 271 -4.42 -9.84 -1.20
N GLY A 272 -3.56 -9.62 -0.21
CA GLY A 272 -2.91 -10.68 0.56
C GLY A 272 -3.90 -11.54 1.36
N ALA A 273 -4.94 -10.94 1.94
CA ALA A 273 -5.96 -11.66 2.70
C ALA A 273 -6.91 -12.49 1.83
N HIS A 274 -7.06 -12.16 0.54
CA HIS A 274 -8.06 -12.79 -0.33
C HIS A 274 -7.47 -13.68 -1.43
N VAL A 275 -6.17 -13.58 -1.71
CA VAL A 275 -5.50 -14.44 -2.69
C VAL A 275 -5.58 -15.92 -2.25
N ASP A 276 -5.92 -16.78 -3.21
CA ASP A 276 -5.98 -18.24 -3.06
C ASP A 276 -6.93 -18.74 -1.95
N GLN A 277 -7.93 -17.93 -1.56
CA GLN A 277 -8.93 -18.32 -0.56
C GLN A 277 -10.12 -19.12 -1.15
N GLY A 278 -10.06 -19.52 -2.43
CA GLY A 278 -11.15 -20.21 -3.13
C GLY A 278 -12.16 -19.29 -3.83
N GLY A 279 -11.90 -17.98 -3.84
CA GLY A 279 -12.62 -16.99 -4.62
C GLY A 279 -12.01 -16.75 -6.01
N THR A 280 -12.36 -15.63 -6.63
CA THR A 280 -11.86 -15.27 -7.97
C THR A 280 -10.54 -14.51 -7.93
N ILE A 281 -10.15 -13.97 -6.78
CA ILE A 281 -8.84 -13.33 -6.58
C ILE A 281 -7.78 -14.45 -6.60
N SER A 282 -7.24 -14.70 -7.79
CA SER A 282 -6.27 -15.75 -8.04
C SER A 282 -4.83 -15.30 -7.77
N ARG A 283 -3.92 -16.27 -7.62
CA ARG A 283 -2.48 -15.99 -7.61
C ARG A 283 -1.99 -15.17 -8.81
N ASP A 284 -2.56 -15.37 -10.00
CA ASP A 284 -2.18 -14.58 -11.18
C ASP A 284 -2.57 -13.11 -11.01
N MET A 285 -3.82 -12.83 -10.58
CA MET A 285 -4.25 -11.47 -10.27
C MET A 285 -3.34 -10.81 -9.22
N TYR A 286 -3.03 -11.53 -8.14
CA TYR A 286 -2.10 -11.06 -7.11
C TYR A 286 -0.72 -10.75 -7.68
N ASN A 287 -0.15 -11.62 -8.50
CA ASN A 287 1.18 -11.42 -9.09
C ASN A 287 1.17 -10.24 -10.09
N LYS A 288 0.09 -10.03 -10.84
CA LYS A 288 -0.05 -8.87 -11.72
C LYS A 288 -0.09 -7.58 -10.92
N ALA A 289 -0.88 -7.54 -9.84
CA ALA A 289 -0.88 -6.43 -8.91
C ALA A 289 0.51 -6.20 -8.31
N TRP A 290 1.17 -7.24 -7.80
CA TRP A 290 2.50 -7.16 -7.18
C TRP A 290 3.55 -6.49 -8.08
N ASN A 291 3.57 -6.88 -9.37
CA ASN A 291 4.55 -6.38 -10.32
C ASN A 291 4.24 -4.96 -10.79
N ASP A 292 2.95 -4.63 -10.91
CA ASP A 292 2.49 -3.31 -11.34
C ASP A 292 2.90 -2.18 -10.39
N GLN A 293 3.08 -2.47 -9.09
CA GLN A 293 3.45 -1.47 -8.09
C GLN A 293 4.80 -0.77 -8.37
N GLU A 294 5.72 -1.42 -9.08
CA GLU A 294 7.00 -0.81 -9.49
C GLU A 294 6.83 0.33 -10.50
N THR A 295 5.64 0.46 -11.08
CA THR A 295 5.33 1.47 -12.11
C THR A 295 4.41 2.57 -11.58
N ARG A 296 4.14 2.61 -10.27
CA ARG A 296 3.26 3.59 -9.61
C ARG A 296 4.03 4.43 -8.59
N GLY A 297 3.43 5.53 -8.12
CA GLY A 297 4.07 6.52 -7.25
C GLY A 297 4.48 7.78 -8.00
N ASP A 298 5.44 8.51 -7.45
CA ASP A 298 5.85 9.86 -7.89
C ASP A 298 6.24 9.94 -9.38
N ASN A 299 6.79 8.88 -9.98
CA ASN A 299 7.14 8.92 -11.41
C ASN A 299 5.89 8.96 -12.31
N THR A 300 4.77 8.43 -11.84
CA THR A 300 3.52 8.30 -12.59
C THR A 300 2.61 9.50 -12.36
N SER A 301 2.49 9.95 -11.11
CA SER A 301 1.74 11.15 -10.77
C SER A 301 2.48 12.44 -11.16
N ARG A 302 3.83 12.39 -11.21
CA ARG A 302 4.74 13.54 -11.31
C ARG A 302 4.55 14.57 -10.19
N SER A 303 3.92 14.16 -9.11
CA SER A 303 3.73 14.90 -7.88
C SER A 303 4.50 14.18 -6.78
N HIS A 304 5.29 14.91 -5.99
CA HIS A 304 6.18 14.35 -4.96
C HIS A 304 5.42 13.97 -3.68
N ASP A 305 4.21 13.43 -3.83
CA ASP A 305 3.19 13.28 -2.80
C ASP A 305 2.69 11.84 -2.62
N HIS A 306 3.18 10.88 -3.43
CA HIS A 306 2.83 9.44 -3.32
C HIS A 306 4.02 8.54 -2.94
N GLY A 307 5.25 9.08 -2.93
CA GLY A 307 6.48 8.33 -2.69
C GLY A 307 7.09 7.83 -3.98
N THR A 308 8.41 7.61 -4.01
CA THR A 308 9.03 6.99 -5.18
C THR A 308 8.44 5.61 -5.44
N ASN A 309 8.54 5.14 -6.68
CA ASN A 309 7.99 3.84 -7.06
C ASN A 309 8.52 2.69 -6.21
N ALA A 310 9.79 2.77 -5.77
CA ALA A 310 10.38 1.78 -4.88
C ALA A 310 9.66 1.74 -3.52
N HIS A 311 9.37 2.90 -2.91
CA HIS A 311 8.62 2.98 -1.66
C HIS A 311 7.16 2.57 -1.85
N TYR A 312 6.52 3.01 -2.93
CA TYR A 312 5.16 2.63 -3.28
C TYR A 312 5.02 1.09 -3.39
N ALA A 313 5.95 0.44 -4.08
CA ALA A 313 6.00 -1.01 -4.17
C ALA A 313 6.34 -1.67 -2.83
N ALA A 314 7.29 -1.13 -2.06
CA ALA A 314 7.69 -1.69 -0.77
C ALA A 314 6.53 -1.73 0.23
N TRP A 315 5.78 -0.64 0.38
CA TRP A 315 4.64 -0.57 1.30
C TRP A 315 3.48 -1.46 0.88
N TRP A 316 3.16 -1.53 -0.42
CA TRP A 316 2.16 -2.49 -0.90
C TRP A 316 2.55 -3.93 -0.57
N ARG A 317 3.82 -4.30 -0.80
CA ARG A 317 4.34 -5.64 -0.52
C ARG A 317 4.35 -5.96 0.97
N ALA A 318 4.67 -4.98 1.81
CA ALA A 318 4.61 -5.14 3.26
C ALA A 318 3.19 -5.55 3.70
N GLY A 319 2.16 -4.82 3.26
CA GLY A 319 0.76 -5.18 3.52
C GLY A 319 0.36 -6.53 2.92
N ALA A 320 0.75 -6.78 1.67
CA ALA A 320 0.39 -7.99 0.93
C ALA A 320 1.02 -9.28 1.45
N THR A 321 2.12 -9.18 2.20
CA THR A 321 2.82 -10.33 2.78
C THR A 321 2.51 -10.53 4.26
N SER A 322 2.46 -9.44 5.02
CA SER A 322 2.24 -9.51 6.47
C SER A 322 0.77 -9.67 6.82
N ASN A 323 -0.12 -9.03 6.07
CA ASN A 323 -1.51 -8.76 6.45
C ASN A 323 -1.60 -8.29 7.92
N ARG A 324 -0.69 -7.42 8.34
CA ARG A 324 -0.68 -6.80 9.68
C ARG A 324 -0.83 -5.29 9.55
N ILE A 325 -1.82 -4.73 10.23
CA ILE A 325 -2.10 -3.29 10.12
C ILE A 325 -1.00 -2.43 10.78
N ALA A 326 -0.33 -2.94 11.82
CA ALA A 326 0.79 -2.25 12.45
C ALA A 326 2.00 -2.13 11.51
N ASP A 327 2.18 -3.10 10.59
CA ASP A 327 3.21 -3.05 9.55
C ASP A 327 2.89 -2.00 8.47
N CYS A 328 1.69 -1.39 8.49
CA CYS A 328 1.28 -0.28 7.64
C CYS A 328 1.37 1.09 8.35
N ASN A 329 2.11 1.20 9.46
CA ASN A 329 2.28 2.46 10.19
C ASN A 329 3.35 3.37 9.52
N THR A 330 2.99 3.93 8.37
CA THR A 330 3.84 4.89 7.64
C THR A 330 4.09 6.18 8.41
N PHE A 331 3.26 6.53 9.39
CA PHE A 331 3.41 7.75 10.20
C PHE A 331 4.54 7.62 11.24
N ALA A 332 4.86 6.40 11.67
CA ALA A 332 5.98 6.12 12.57
C ALA A 332 7.29 5.84 11.81
N ALA A 333 7.24 5.58 10.50
CA ALA A 333 8.40 5.24 9.69
C ALA A 333 9.41 6.40 9.60
N PRO A 334 10.73 6.13 9.50
CA PRO A 334 11.71 7.17 9.20
C PRO A 334 11.44 7.81 7.83
N SER A 335 11.79 9.09 7.66
CA SER A 335 11.54 9.82 6.40
C SER A 335 12.15 9.13 5.17
N SER A 336 13.26 8.40 5.34
CA SER A 336 13.93 7.63 4.29
C SER A 336 13.12 6.44 3.76
N GLU A 337 12.06 6.01 4.45
CA GLU A 337 11.18 4.92 4.02
C GLU A 337 9.90 5.42 3.35
N VAL A 338 9.75 6.75 3.19
CA VAL A 338 8.56 7.38 2.62
C VAL A 338 8.88 8.43 1.55
N SER A 339 10.12 8.42 1.01
CA SER A 339 10.58 9.32 -0.06
C SER A 339 11.42 8.56 -1.07
#